data_AF-A0A2V4T6Z0-F1
#
_entry.id   AF-A0A2V4T6Z0-F1
#
_cell.length_a   1.000
_cell.length_b   1.000
_cell.length_c   1.000
_cell.angle_alpha   90.00
_cell.angle_beta   90.00
_cell.angle_gamma   90.00
#
_symmetry.space_group_name_H-M   'P 1'
#
loop_
_entity.id
_entity.type
_entity.pdbx_description
1 polymer ?
#
loop_
_entity_poly.entity_id
_entity_poly.type
_entity_poly.pdbx_seq_one_letter_code
_entity_poly.pdbx_strand_id
1 'polypeptide(L)' 'MRTTLDIDDDVLALARARAERERVSIGRVLSTLARAALQPTGTSPAMRNGLPVLPNARAARPVTPELVNQLRDEAP' A
#
# COMPACT_ATOMS: atom_id res chain seq x y z
N MET A 1 -19.98 11.21 6.28
CA MET A 1 -21.23 11.03 5.52
C MET A 1 -21.76 9.64 5.79
N ARG A 2 -23.08 9.46 5.87
CA ARG A 2 -23.73 8.14 5.98
C ARG A 2 -24.44 7.86 4.66
N THR A 3 -24.10 6.74 4.04
CA THR A 3 -24.59 6.33 2.72
C THR A 3 -24.89 4.83 2.78
N THR A 4 -25.92 4.39 2.06
CA THR A 4 -26.20 2.97 1.86
C THR A 4 -25.56 2.55 0.55
N LEU A 5 -24.77 1.47 0.58
CA LEU A 5 -24.09 0.90 -0.57
C LEU A 5 -24.42 -0.58 -0.63
N ASP A 6 -24.56 -1.11 -1.84
CA ASP A 6 -24.59 -2.54 -2.07
C ASP A 6 -23.15 -3.07 -2.10
N ILE A 7 -22.87 -4.18 -1.41
CA ILE A 7 -21.51 -4.71 -1.20
C ILE A 7 -21.60 -6.23 -1.21
N ASP A 8 -20.72 -6.89 -1.97
CA ASP A 8 -20.61 -8.34 -2.00
C ASP A 8 -20.29 -8.93 -0.61
N ASP A 9 -20.82 -10.11 -0.33
CA ASP A 9 -20.72 -10.78 0.98
C ASP A 9 -19.27 -11.06 1.40
N ASP A 10 -18.40 -11.40 0.44
CA ASP A 10 -16.98 -11.68 0.67
C ASP A 10 -16.20 -10.41 1.07
N VAL A 11 -16.49 -9.29 0.40
CA VAL A 11 -15.94 -7.97 0.73
C VAL A 11 -16.38 -7.54 2.13
N LEU A 12 -17.65 -7.74 2.48
CA LEU A 12 -18.17 -7.42 3.81
C LEU A 12 -17.50 -8.28 4.89
N ALA A 13 -17.30 -9.58 4.64
CA ALA A 13 -16.62 -10.49 5.56
C ALA A 13 -15.18 -10.05 5.83
N LEU A 14 -14.43 -9.71 4.78
CA LEU A 14 -13.04 -9.23 4.88
C LEU A 14 -12.97 -7.88 5.63
N ALA A 15 -13.87 -6.96 5.31
CA ALA A 15 -13.93 -5.65 5.98
C ALA A 15 -14.23 -5.80 7.48
N ARG A 16 -15.11 -6.73 7.86
CA ARG A 16 -15.43 -7.05 9.26
C ARG A 16 -14.22 -7.61 10.00
N ALA A 17 -13.55 -8.63 9.45
CA ALA A 17 -12.37 -9.22 10.07
C ALA A 17 -11.25 -8.17 10.29
N ARG A 18 -11.06 -7.28 9.31
CA ARG A 18 -10.09 -6.19 9.42
C ARG A 18 -10.49 -5.15 10.48
N ALA A 19 -11.76 -4.78 10.52
CA ALA A 19 -12.31 -3.83 11.49
C ALA A 19 -12.12 -4.32 12.94
N GLU A 20 -12.36 -5.62 13.18
CA GLU A 20 -12.15 -6.25 14.48
C GLU A 20 -10.67 -6.24 14.90
N ARG A 21 -9.77 -6.63 13.97
CA ARG A 21 -8.32 -6.62 14.21
C ARG A 21 -7.78 -5.22 14.52
N GLU A 22 -8.25 -4.21 13.80
CA GLU A 22 -7.78 -2.82 13.92
C GLU A 22 -8.58 -1.99 14.94
N ARG A 23 -9.62 -2.57 15.55
CA ARG A 23 -10.56 -1.90 16.49
C ARG A 23 -11.14 -0.58 15.94
N VAL A 24 -11.57 -0.60 14.69
CA VAL A 24 -12.24 0.52 14.01
C VAL A 24 -13.59 0.08 13.45
N SER A 25 -14.43 1.02 13.01
CA SER A 25 -15.70 0.66 12.39
C SER A 25 -15.52 0.11 10.97
N ILE A 26 -16.43 -0.77 10.52
CA ILE A 26 -16.44 -1.32 9.15
C ILE A 26 -16.48 -0.17 8.12
N GLY A 27 -17.28 0.86 8.36
CA GLY A 27 -17.34 2.04 7.49
C GLY A 27 -16.02 2.81 7.40
N ARG A 28 -15.20 2.84 8.48
CA ARG A 28 -13.86 3.44 8.46
C ARG A 28 -12.91 2.62 7.57
N VAL A 29 -12.96 1.29 7.67
CA VAL A 29 -12.17 0.38 6.82
C VAL A 29 -12.53 0.57 5.35
N LEU A 30 -13.83 0.49 5.01
CA LEU A 30 -14.30 0.66 3.64
C LEU A 30 -13.97 2.05 3.08
N SER A 31 -14.14 3.12 3.87
CA SER A 31 -13.77 4.47 3.45
C SER A 31 -12.26 4.61 3.17
N THR A 32 -11.42 3.93 3.96
CA THR A 32 -9.97 3.92 3.77
C THR A 32 -9.58 3.15 2.50
N LEU A 33 -10.18 1.98 2.28
CA LEU A 33 -9.96 1.18 1.09
C LEU A 33 -10.40 1.91 -0.18
N ALA A 34 -11.60 2.53 -0.16
CA ALA A 34 -12.08 3.33 -1.28
C ALA A 34 -11.15 4.51 -1.58
N ARG A 35 -10.64 5.20 -0.55
CA ARG A 35 -9.65 6.27 -0.75
C ARG A 35 -8.33 5.75 -1.33
N ALA A 36 -7.89 4.56 -0.95
CA ALA A 36 -6.71 3.93 -1.52
C ALA A 36 -6.92 3.58 -3.01
N ALA A 37 -8.08 3.05 -3.37
CA ALA A 37 -8.43 2.72 -4.75
C ALA A 37 -8.59 3.95 -5.65
N LEU A 38 -9.06 5.07 -5.09
CA LEU A 38 -9.24 6.34 -5.81
C LEU A 38 -7.96 7.19 -5.89
N GLN A 39 -6.89 6.82 -5.18
CA GLN A 39 -5.60 7.49 -5.39
C GLN A 39 -5.13 7.20 -6.81
N PRO A 40 -4.65 8.21 -7.56
CA PRO A 40 -4.01 7.98 -8.83
C PRO A 40 -2.94 6.92 -8.62
N THR A 41 -3.06 5.78 -9.29
CA THR A 41 -1.95 4.84 -9.41
C THR A 41 -0.81 5.67 -9.98
N GLY A 42 0.25 5.90 -9.18
CA GLY A 42 1.38 6.69 -9.62
C GLY A 42 1.82 6.23 -11.01
N THR A 43 2.30 7.18 -11.83
CA THR A 43 2.75 6.94 -13.21
C THR A 43 3.38 5.56 -13.33
N SER A 44 2.82 4.71 -14.21
CA SER A 44 3.39 3.39 -14.48
C SER A 44 4.90 3.53 -14.63
N PRO A 45 5.69 2.68 -13.95
CA PRO A 45 7.14 2.83 -13.96
C PRO A 45 7.63 2.86 -15.41
N ALA A 46 8.55 3.78 -15.72
CA ALA A 46 9.11 3.86 -17.05
C ALA A 46 9.72 2.49 -17.41
N MET A 47 9.37 1.94 -18.56
CA MET A 47 9.89 0.63 -18.98
C MET A 47 11.12 0.83 -19.86
N ARG A 48 12.19 0.06 -19.62
CA ARG A 48 13.37 0.00 -20.49
C ARG A 48 13.73 -1.46 -20.74
N ASN A 49 13.69 -1.88 -22.01
CA ASN A 49 13.94 -3.27 -22.43
C ASN A 49 13.06 -4.30 -21.69
N GLY A 50 11.79 -3.96 -21.42
CA GLY A 50 10.85 -4.84 -20.72
C GLY A 50 11.00 -4.87 -19.19
N LEU A 51 11.94 -4.11 -18.62
CA LEU A 51 12.13 -4.01 -17.17
C LEU A 51 11.63 -2.65 -16.63
N PRO A 52 10.96 -2.63 -15.47
CA PRO A 52 10.58 -1.37 -14.82
C PRO A 52 11.84 -0.63 -14.35
N VAL A 53 11.97 0.62 -14.76
CA VAL A 53 13.02 1.53 -14.31
C VAL A 53 12.58 2.14 -12.99
N LEU A 54 13.35 1.85 -11.94
CA LEU A 54 13.15 2.51 -10.65
C LEU A 54 13.38 4.02 -10.84
N PRO A 55 12.44 4.87 -10.39
CA PRO A 55 12.58 6.30 -10.55
C PRO A 55 13.84 6.76 -9.81
N ASN A 56 14.72 7.47 -10.52
CA ASN A 56 15.86 8.12 -9.91
C ASN A 56 15.33 9.30 -9.07
N ALA A 57 15.03 9.04 -7.79
CA ALA A 57 14.67 10.11 -6.88
C ALA A 57 15.90 10.99 -6.70
N ARG A 58 15.84 12.28 -7.07
CA ARG A 58 16.94 13.24 -6.88
C ARG A 58 17.43 13.32 -5.42
N ALA A 59 16.62 12.85 -4.47
CA ALA A 59 16.91 12.78 -3.04
C ALA A 59 17.33 11.37 -2.56
N ALA A 60 17.48 10.39 -3.45
CA ALA A 60 17.92 9.06 -3.08
C ALA A 60 19.37 9.10 -2.57
N ARG A 61 19.60 8.50 -1.40
CA ARG A 61 20.96 8.29 -0.89
C ARG A 61 21.61 7.13 -1.65
N PRO A 62 22.91 7.19 -1.96
CA PRO A 62 23.64 6.06 -2.51
C PRO A 62 23.50 4.84 -1.58
N VAL A 63 23.16 3.69 -2.15
CA VAL A 63 23.21 2.42 -1.42
C VAL A 63 24.64 1.93 -1.48
N THR A 64 25.32 1.87 -0.33
CA THR A 64 26.70 1.39 -0.21
C THR A 64 26.76 -0.03 0.36
N PRO A 65 27.85 -0.77 0.14
CA PRO A 65 28.04 -2.10 0.74
C PRO A 65 27.94 -2.08 2.27
N GLU A 66 28.40 -1.00 2.91
CA GLU A 66 28.35 -0.83 4.37
C GLU A 66 26.90 -0.74 4.86
N LEU A 67 26.04 0.03 4.16
CA LEU A 67 24.61 0.13 4.47
C LEU A 67 23.91 -1.23 4.33
N VAL A 68 24.26 -1.99 3.28
CA VAL A 68 23.69 -3.32 3.05
C VAL A 68 24.07 -4.28 4.17
N ASN A 69 25.33 -4.28 4.59
CA ASN A 69 25.78 -5.15 5.68
C ASN A 69 25.12 -4.76 7.01
N GLN A 70 25.03 -3.47 7.33
CA GLN A 70 24.34 -3.01 8.54
C GLN A 70 22.89 -3.52 8.61
N LEU A 71 22.13 -3.41 7.52
CA LEU A 71 20.73 -3.88 7.48
C LEU A 71 20.61 -5.41 7.60
N ARG A 72 21.58 -6.17 7.08
CA ARG A 72 21.62 -7.64 7.23
C ARG A 72 21.89 -8.05 8.66
N ASP A 73 22.73 -7.30 9.36
CA ASP A 73 23.10 -7.57 10.75
C ASP A 73 22.00 -7.13 11.74
N GLU A 74 21.16 -6.14 11.36
CA GLU A 74 20.01 -5.67 12.13
C GLU A 74 18.72 -6.51 11.96
N ALA A 75 18.66 -7.38 10.95
CA ALA A 75 17.52 -8.26 10.73
C ALA A 75 17.59 -9.47 11.70
N PRO A 76 16.52 -9.77 12.48
CA PRO A 76 16.47 -10.93 13.37
C PRO A 76 16.45 -12.28 12.62
#